data_AF-A0A9P7FBJ0-F1
#
_entry.id   AF-A0A9P7FBJ0-F1
#
_cell.length_a   1.000
_cell.length_b   1.000
_cell.length_c   1.000
_cell.angle_alpha   90.00
_cell.angle_beta   90.00
_cell.angle_gamma   90.00
#
_symmetry.space_group_name_H-M   'P 1'
#
loop_
_entity.id
_entity.type
_entity.pdbx_description
1 polymer ?
#
loop_
_entity_poly.entity_id
_entity_poly.type
_entity_poly.pdbx_seq_one_letter_code
_entity_poly.pdbx_strand_id
1 'polypeptide(L)'
;MAHKKGSKRPTPAVILSDSDSDSSSQSSGSGDDSSSSDIESIPSPQIKAKPRKEARKHAKKVAKKGNRGGSHESNSRRGTSPRDQCLHIARWIPRGIDMFCSLRDVFCTANLVRQDEAPQDLSEPEDEAAKKERKEMLAHLTKDVQEHHMNTFQRIVLLAPHLGVLARGNKKQRRELDRILAEMQDIIGQIRSEDASHLKPFIGRYAAADPDNNGLHPPIYSDHSKSRARMGMNHPQLAGMLCPIKHMKSYQEKPRKVQAQLQNGEIKVHASVWPALAYAGDPPGKDFDPDNVQEGFLQGYLLK
;
A
#
# COMPACT_ATOMS: atom_id res chain seq x y z
N MET A 1 -56.27 -28.85 -33.32
CA MET A 1 -57.45 -29.34 -32.58
C MET A 1 -57.04 -29.62 -31.15
N ALA A 2 -57.78 -29.06 -30.18
CA ALA A 2 -57.79 -29.34 -28.72
C ALA A 2 -56.49 -29.06 -27.91
N HIS A 3 -56.48 -28.59 -26.67
CA HIS A 3 -57.43 -27.87 -25.83
C HIS A 3 -56.65 -27.16 -24.70
N LYS A 4 -57.08 -25.93 -24.41
CA LYS A 4 -56.87 -25.07 -23.22
C LYS A 4 -56.85 -25.79 -21.85
N LYS A 5 -56.02 -25.29 -20.92
CA LYS A 5 -56.24 -25.07 -19.45
C LYS A 5 -54.90 -24.61 -18.86
N GLY A 6 -54.68 -23.45 -18.21
CA GLY A 6 -55.57 -22.57 -17.46
C GLY A 6 -55.50 -22.91 -15.97
N SER A 7 -54.49 -22.43 -15.24
CA SER A 7 -54.43 -22.53 -13.77
C SER A 7 -54.15 -21.17 -13.13
N LYS A 8 -54.96 -20.88 -12.11
CA LYS A 8 -55.22 -19.57 -11.50
C LYS A 8 -54.29 -19.31 -10.30
N ARG A 9 -53.98 -18.04 -10.08
CA ARG A 9 -53.45 -17.48 -8.82
C ARG A 9 -54.45 -17.61 -7.67
N PRO A 10 -53.96 -17.61 -6.42
CA PRO A 10 -54.69 -17.02 -5.31
C PRO A 10 -53.85 -15.95 -4.56
N THR A 11 -54.41 -14.75 -4.49
CA THR A 11 -54.40 -13.86 -3.30
C THR A 11 -55.87 -13.83 -2.82
N PRO A 12 -56.24 -13.59 -1.54
CA PRO A 12 -55.73 -12.50 -0.67
C PRO A 12 -55.69 -12.80 0.84
N ALA A 13 -55.20 -11.85 1.65
CA ALA A 13 -55.87 -11.40 2.87
C ALA A 13 -55.14 -10.18 3.47
N VAL A 14 -55.86 -9.05 3.49
CA VAL A 14 -55.60 -7.84 4.24
C VAL A 14 -56.16 -8.06 5.64
N ILE A 15 -55.39 -7.76 6.69
CA ILE A 15 -55.93 -7.53 8.04
C ILE A 15 -55.40 -6.18 8.51
N LEU A 16 -56.33 -5.22 8.56
CA LEU A 16 -56.27 -3.97 9.30
C LEU A 16 -56.46 -4.27 10.79
N SER A 17 -55.70 -3.60 11.65
CA SER A 17 -56.07 -3.40 13.05
C SER A 17 -55.53 -2.05 13.49
N ASP A 18 -56.43 -1.07 13.51
CA ASP A 18 -56.30 0.18 14.23
C ASP A 18 -56.29 -0.10 15.74
N SER A 19 -55.49 0.65 16.48
CA SER A 19 -55.65 0.86 17.92
C SER A 19 -54.98 2.16 18.30
N ASP A 20 -55.76 3.24 18.19
CA ASP A 20 -55.53 4.51 18.88
C ASP A 20 -55.61 4.30 20.40
N SER A 21 -54.72 4.94 21.16
CA SER A 21 -54.94 5.28 22.57
C SER A 21 -54.02 6.43 22.95
N ASP A 22 -54.62 7.63 22.96
CA ASP A 22 -54.14 8.82 23.65
C ASP A 22 -53.79 8.54 25.12
N SER A 23 -52.73 9.17 25.62
CA SER A 23 -52.81 9.89 26.91
C SER A 23 -51.57 10.75 27.15
N SER A 24 -51.85 12.03 27.27
CA SER A 24 -50.98 13.09 27.75
C SER A 24 -50.80 13.01 29.27
N SER A 25 -49.59 13.30 29.75
CA SER A 25 -49.41 14.02 31.02
C SER A 25 -47.98 14.50 31.19
N GLN A 26 -47.88 15.81 31.40
CA GLN A 26 -46.71 16.53 31.90
C GLN A 26 -46.34 16.06 33.31
N SER A 27 -45.04 15.98 33.62
CA SER A 27 -44.56 16.22 34.98
C SER A 27 -43.12 16.74 34.96
N SER A 28 -42.99 17.97 35.43
CA SER A 28 -41.77 18.61 35.92
C SER A 28 -41.10 17.77 37.02
N GLY A 29 -39.79 17.64 36.95
CA GLY A 29 -38.98 17.01 38.00
C GLY A 29 -37.53 17.46 37.92
N SER A 30 -37.25 18.62 38.54
CA SER A 30 -35.93 19.05 38.99
C SER A 30 -35.32 18.02 39.94
N GLY A 31 -34.06 17.67 39.72
CA GLY A 31 -33.29 16.77 40.57
C GLY A 31 -31.82 16.83 40.21
N ASP A 32 -31.17 17.89 40.68
CA ASP A 32 -29.73 17.90 40.91
C ASP A 32 -29.40 16.75 41.88
N ASP A 33 -28.48 15.87 41.49
CA ASP A 33 -27.64 15.20 42.48
C ASP A 33 -26.29 14.84 41.86
N SER A 34 -25.32 15.69 42.19
CA SER A 34 -23.90 15.43 42.03
C SER A 34 -23.49 14.34 43.02
N SER A 35 -23.30 13.12 42.54
CA SER A 35 -22.63 12.08 43.32
C SER A 35 -21.28 11.74 42.66
N SER A 36 -20.28 12.47 43.12
CA SER A 36 -18.86 12.15 43.05
C SER A 36 -18.64 10.76 43.65
N SER A 37 -18.33 9.77 42.80
CA SER A 37 -17.75 8.51 43.25
C SER A 37 -16.33 8.36 42.70
N ASP A 38 -15.44 8.18 43.66
CA ASP A 38 -14.00 7.98 43.59
C ASP A 38 -13.58 7.00 42.48
N ILE A 39 -12.86 7.51 41.48
CA ILE A 39 -12.02 6.69 40.63
C ILE A 39 -10.72 6.43 41.40
N GLU A 40 -10.60 5.20 41.90
CA GLU A 40 -9.35 4.66 42.41
C GLU A 40 -8.24 4.84 41.36
N SER A 41 -7.22 5.60 41.76
CA SER A 41 -6.02 5.84 40.99
C SER A 41 -5.23 4.54 40.88
N ILE A 42 -5.25 3.93 39.68
CA ILE A 42 -4.36 2.83 39.32
C ILE A 42 -2.91 3.33 39.41
N PRO A 43 -2.04 2.69 40.22
CA PRO A 43 -0.66 3.13 40.36
C PRO A 43 0.10 2.88 39.05
N SER A 44 0.64 3.96 38.49
CA SER A 44 1.58 3.89 37.37
C SER A 44 2.84 3.10 37.77
N PRO A 45 3.30 2.12 36.97
CA PRO A 45 4.56 1.45 37.25
C PRO A 45 5.71 2.44 37.09
N GLN A 46 6.37 2.76 38.21
CA GLN A 46 7.62 3.50 38.23
C GLN A 46 8.74 2.66 37.59
N ILE A 47 8.92 2.83 36.29
CA ILE A 47 10.11 2.33 35.60
C ILE A 47 11.29 3.21 36.02
N LYS A 48 12.13 2.68 36.92
CA LYS A 48 13.42 3.26 37.31
C LYS A 48 14.28 3.49 36.06
N ALA A 49 14.46 4.76 35.69
CA ALA A 49 15.35 5.18 34.62
C ALA A 49 16.81 4.90 35.01
N LYS A 50 17.46 3.98 34.29
CA LYS A 50 18.92 3.82 34.33
C LYS A 50 19.60 4.98 33.56
N PRO A 51 20.75 5.49 34.02
CA PRO A 51 21.43 6.61 33.37
C PRO A 51 22.06 6.19 32.03
N ARG A 52 21.57 6.81 30.97
CA ARG A 52 21.90 6.52 29.57
C ARG A 52 23.20 7.23 29.13
N LYS A 53 24.35 6.77 29.61
CA LYS A 53 25.67 7.20 29.11
C LYS A 53 26.11 6.37 27.90
N GLU A 54 25.39 6.48 26.77
CA GLU A 54 25.91 5.98 25.47
C GLU A 54 25.18 6.52 24.22
N ALA A 55 24.19 7.41 24.37
CA ALA A 55 23.42 7.95 23.25
C ALA A 55 24.05 9.18 22.55
N ARG A 56 25.33 9.49 22.81
CA ARG A 56 25.98 10.74 22.33
C ARG A 56 26.90 10.59 21.10
N LYS A 57 27.03 9.40 20.51
CA LYS A 57 27.86 9.18 19.30
C LYS A 57 27.09 9.04 17.98
N HIS A 58 25.77 8.85 17.99
CA HIS A 58 24.98 8.75 16.74
C HIS A 58 24.28 10.06 16.30
N ALA A 59 24.21 11.09 17.16
CA ALA A 59 23.62 12.38 16.81
C ALA A 59 24.51 13.29 15.93
N LYS A 60 25.79 12.94 15.72
CA LYS A 60 26.72 13.71 14.85
C LYS A 60 26.77 13.24 13.39
N LYS A 61 26.09 12.14 13.02
CA LYS A 61 26.09 11.63 11.63
C LYS A 61 24.87 12.03 10.80
N VAL A 62 23.84 12.60 11.43
CA VAL A 62 22.60 13.06 10.74
C VAL A 62 22.62 14.57 10.43
N ALA A 63 23.48 15.35 11.08
CA ALA A 63 23.65 16.79 10.80
C ALA A 63 24.54 17.11 9.57
N LYS A 64 25.10 16.10 8.89
CA LYS A 64 25.97 16.30 7.71
C LYS A 64 25.31 15.99 6.36
N LYS A 65 24.01 15.64 6.35
CA LYS A 65 23.26 15.30 5.13
C LYS A 65 22.17 16.30 4.76
N GLY A 66 22.08 17.42 5.48
CA GLY A 66 21.14 18.52 5.24
C GLY A 66 21.86 19.83 4.93
N ASN A 67 22.79 19.83 3.97
CA ASN A 67 23.26 21.07 3.36
C ASN A 67 23.82 20.83 1.96
N ARG A 68 22.94 20.47 1.04
CA ARG A 68 23.14 20.67 -0.40
C ARG A 68 22.03 21.58 -0.90
N GLY A 69 21.91 22.76 -0.30
CA GLY A 69 21.34 23.92 -0.97
C GLY A 69 22.32 24.31 -2.06
N GLY A 70 22.15 23.72 -3.25
CA GLY A 70 22.85 24.15 -4.45
C GLY A 70 22.43 25.57 -4.77
N SER A 71 23.43 26.40 -5.01
CA SER A 71 23.30 27.79 -5.42
C SER A 71 22.28 27.95 -6.55
N HIS A 72 21.39 28.92 -6.36
CA HIS A 72 20.71 29.60 -7.45
C HIS A 72 21.79 30.37 -8.23
N GLU A 73 22.45 29.69 -9.14
CA GLU A 73 23.47 30.29 -10.02
C GLU A 73 23.02 30.14 -11.46
N SER A 74 22.60 31.28 -12.01
CA SER A 74 22.63 31.66 -13.42
C SER A 74 22.15 30.62 -14.45
N ASN A 75 20.87 30.77 -14.75
CA ASN A 75 20.25 30.61 -16.06
C ASN A 75 21.25 30.69 -17.24
N SER A 76 21.68 29.52 -17.71
CA SER A 76 22.48 29.32 -18.91
C SER A 76 21.90 28.11 -19.61
N ARG A 77 21.42 28.31 -20.84
CA ARG A 77 20.84 27.29 -21.74
C ARG A 77 21.86 26.20 -22.10
N ARG A 78 22.34 25.43 -21.14
CA ARG A 78 23.07 24.18 -21.38
C ARG A 78 22.03 23.14 -21.77
N GLY A 79 22.11 22.63 -22.99
CA GLY A 79 21.29 21.50 -23.41
C GLY A 79 21.36 20.41 -22.34
N THR A 80 20.20 19.96 -21.88
CA THR A 80 20.07 18.92 -20.86
C THR A 80 20.82 17.70 -21.38
N SER A 81 21.88 17.27 -20.70
CA SER A 81 22.71 16.17 -21.21
C SER A 81 21.83 14.91 -21.40
N PRO A 82 22.17 13.99 -22.33
CA PRO A 82 21.39 12.76 -22.49
C PRO A 82 21.22 12.00 -21.18
N ARG A 83 22.22 12.04 -20.30
CA ARG A 83 22.14 11.52 -18.93
C ARG A 83 21.09 12.26 -18.10
N ASP A 84 21.09 13.59 -18.07
CA ASP A 84 20.13 14.37 -17.29
C ASP A 84 18.69 14.12 -17.75
N GLN A 85 18.48 13.90 -19.06
CA GLN A 85 17.18 13.48 -19.60
C GLN A 85 16.77 12.11 -19.04
N CYS A 86 17.68 11.13 -19.00
CA CYS A 86 17.41 9.82 -18.39
C CYS A 86 17.03 9.95 -16.91
N LEU A 87 17.74 10.78 -16.15
CA LEU A 87 17.44 11.02 -14.73
C LEU A 87 16.10 11.75 -14.53
N HIS A 88 15.72 12.65 -15.44
CA HIS A 88 14.41 13.29 -15.43
C HIS A 88 13.29 12.26 -15.65
N ILE A 89 13.44 11.39 -16.65
CA ILE A 89 12.48 10.31 -16.95
C ILE A 89 12.34 9.34 -15.77
N ALA A 90 13.43 9.06 -15.05
CA ALA A 90 13.39 8.18 -13.87
C ALA A 90 12.34 8.61 -12.82
N ARG A 91 12.03 9.90 -12.72
CA ARG A 91 11.01 10.40 -11.78
C ARG A 91 9.59 9.97 -12.14
N TRP A 92 9.34 9.68 -13.42
CA TRP A 92 8.02 9.32 -13.93
C TRP A 92 7.77 7.81 -13.98
N ILE A 93 8.84 7.00 -14.01
CA ILE A 93 8.76 5.53 -14.08
C ILE A 93 7.80 4.93 -13.05
N PRO A 94 7.91 5.23 -11.72
CA PRO A 94 7.03 4.61 -10.73
C PRO A 94 5.57 5.06 -10.82
N ARG A 95 5.28 6.14 -11.55
CA ARG A 95 3.93 6.72 -11.67
C ARG A 95 3.24 6.36 -12.98
N GLY A 96 3.99 6.07 -14.05
CA GLY A 96 3.45 5.89 -15.39
C GLY A 96 3.92 4.64 -16.15
N ILE A 97 4.89 3.91 -15.63
CA ILE A 97 5.41 2.70 -16.30
C ILE A 97 5.25 1.48 -15.40
N ASP A 98 6.00 1.43 -14.30
CA ASP A 98 6.00 0.32 -13.37
C ASP A 98 6.47 0.81 -11.98
N MET A 99 5.58 0.66 -10.99
CA MET A 99 5.80 1.08 -9.60
C MET A 99 6.96 0.34 -8.93
N PHE A 100 7.20 -0.92 -9.30
CA PHE A 100 8.21 -1.78 -8.69
C PHE A 100 9.36 -2.14 -9.64
N CYS A 101 9.52 -1.35 -10.71
CA CYS A 101 10.54 -1.54 -11.73
C CYS A 101 11.96 -1.74 -11.16
N SER A 102 12.58 -2.85 -11.55
CA SER A 102 14.02 -3.09 -11.44
C SER A 102 14.67 -2.83 -12.79
N LEU A 103 15.29 -1.65 -12.95
CA LEU A 103 15.87 -1.25 -14.23
C LEU A 103 16.94 -2.23 -14.71
N ARG A 104 17.72 -2.79 -13.79
CA ARG A 104 18.75 -3.78 -14.13
C ARG A 104 18.14 -5.04 -14.72
N ASP A 105 17.10 -5.58 -14.09
CA ASP A 105 16.47 -6.83 -14.54
C ASP A 105 15.72 -6.63 -15.85
N VAL A 106 15.05 -5.49 -16.01
CA VAL A 106 14.39 -5.08 -17.25
C VAL A 106 15.39 -5.04 -18.41
N PHE A 107 16.51 -4.31 -18.26
CA PHE A 107 17.50 -4.20 -19.33
C PHE A 107 18.26 -5.51 -19.57
N CYS A 108 18.55 -6.28 -18.52
CA CYS A 108 19.19 -7.59 -18.65
C CYS A 108 18.29 -8.56 -19.44
N THR A 109 17.03 -8.71 -19.01
CA THR A 109 16.05 -9.59 -19.66
C THR A 109 15.81 -9.17 -21.10
N ALA A 110 15.63 -7.86 -21.35
CA ALA A 110 15.41 -7.37 -22.70
C ALA A 110 16.60 -7.63 -23.64
N ASN A 111 17.84 -7.51 -23.13
CA ASN A 111 19.02 -7.85 -23.91
C ASN A 111 19.10 -9.36 -24.21
N LEU A 112 18.76 -10.21 -23.24
CA LEU A 112 18.74 -11.67 -23.45
C LEU A 112 17.70 -12.09 -24.49
N VAL A 113 16.46 -11.60 -24.37
CA VAL A 113 15.37 -11.91 -25.33
C VAL A 113 15.75 -11.46 -26.73
N ARG A 114 16.24 -10.22 -26.90
CA ARG A 114 16.65 -9.68 -28.20
C ARG A 114 17.78 -10.47 -28.86
N GLN A 115 18.69 -11.05 -28.08
CA GLN A 115 19.77 -11.85 -28.62
C GLN A 115 19.31 -13.26 -29.00
N ASP A 116 18.33 -13.83 -28.29
CA ASP A 116 17.74 -15.13 -28.64
C ASP A 116 16.87 -15.03 -29.92
N GLU A 117 16.22 -13.89 -30.13
CA GLU A 117 15.41 -13.59 -31.33
C GLU A 117 16.20 -13.06 -32.53
N ALA A 118 17.48 -12.70 -32.34
CA ALA A 118 18.28 -12.14 -33.43
C ALA A 118 18.49 -13.19 -34.54
N PRO A 119 18.39 -12.81 -35.83
CA PRO A 119 18.72 -13.72 -36.93
C PRO A 119 20.15 -14.22 -36.76
N GLN A 120 20.35 -15.54 -36.77
CA GLN A 120 21.69 -16.11 -36.75
C GLN A 120 22.40 -15.73 -38.05
N ASP A 121 23.35 -14.80 -37.93
CA ASP A 121 24.26 -14.51 -39.02
C ASP A 121 25.13 -15.74 -39.24
N LEU A 122 24.96 -16.41 -40.39
CA LEU A 122 25.68 -17.63 -40.76
C LEU A 122 27.19 -17.41 -40.96
N SER A 123 27.67 -16.16 -40.87
CA SER A 123 29.06 -15.79 -41.15
C SER A 123 30.01 -15.87 -39.95
N GLU A 124 29.50 -15.84 -38.71
CA GLU A 124 30.33 -16.07 -37.51
C GLU A 124 29.72 -17.15 -36.61
N PRO A 125 30.48 -18.21 -36.25
CA PRO A 125 29.99 -19.21 -35.32
C PRO A 125 29.80 -18.56 -33.95
N GLU A 126 28.53 -18.37 -33.57
CA GLU A 126 28.20 -17.98 -32.21
C GLU A 126 28.73 -19.03 -31.24
N ASP A 127 29.28 -18.57 -30.11
CA ASP A 127 29.70 -19.46 -29.03
C ASP A 127 28.47 -20.21 -28.48
N GLU A 128 28.35 -21.48 -28.85
CA GLU A 128 27.26 -22.36 -28.42
C GLU A 128 27.18 -22.46 -26.88
N ALA A 129 28.28 -22.24 -26.14
CA ALA A 129 28.23 -22.18 -24.68
C ALA A 129 27.48 -20.93 -24.20
N ALA A 130 27.75 -19.76 -24.79
CA ALA A 130 27.07 -18.50 -24.45
C ALA A 130 25.57 -18.55 -24.81
N LYS A 131 25.24 -19.18 -25.93
CA LYS A 131 23.85 -19.41 -26.35
C LYS A 131 23.10 -20.35 -25.39
N LYS A 132 23.75 -21.43 -24.96
CA LYS A 132 23.19 -22.34 -23.96
C LYS A 132 22.95 -21.64 -22.63
N GLU A 133 23.94 -20.87 -22.13
CA GLU A 133 23.82 -20.09 -20.90
C GLU A 133 22.64 -19.10 -20.96
N ARG A 134 22.49 -18.39 -22.08
CA ARG A 134 21.36 -17.47 -22.30
C ARG A 134 20.01 -18.18 -22.26
N LYS A 135 19.88 -19.34 -22.90
CA LYS A 135 18.64 -20.13 -22.86
C LYS A 135 18.33 -20.63 -21.46
N GLU A 136 19.33 -21.04 -20.70
CA GLU A 136 19.18 -21.43 -19.29
C GLU A 136 18.71 -20.25 -18.44
N MET A 137 19.29 -19.06 -18.60
CA MET A 137 18.84 -17.85 -17.91
C MET A 137 17.39 -17.48 -18.25
N LEU A 138 17.00 -17.56 -19.53
CA LEU A 138 15.63 -17.29 -19.96
C LEU A 138 14.64 -18.36 -19.48
N ALA A 139 15.05 -19.63 -19.39
CA ALA A 139 14.20 -20.71 -18.88
C ALA A 139 13.81 -20.54 -17.41
N HIS A 140 14.59 -19.79 -16.62
CA HIS A 140 14.25 -19.43 -15.25
C HIS A 140 13.18 -18.31 -15.16
N LEU A 141 12.89 -17.62 -16.25
CA LEU A 141 11.88 -16.57 -16.32
C LEU A 141 10.63 -17.08 -17.03
N THR A 142 9.47 -16.97 -16.40
CA THR A 142 8.18 -17.23 -17.06
C THR A 142 7.99 -16.29 -18.24
N LYS A 143 7.26 -16.73 -19.29
CA LYS A 143 6.96 -15.91 -20.47
C LYS A 143 6.35 -14.55 -20.11
N ASP A 144 5.41 -14.52 -19.17
CA ASP A 144 4.73 -13.30 -18.72
C ASP A 144 5.73 -12.27 -18.14
N VAL A 145 6.73 -12.74 -17.39
CA VAL A 145 7.79 -11.88 -16.84
C VAL A 145 8.70 -11.36 -17.95
N GLN A 146 9.04 -12.19 -18.93
CA GLN A 146 9.85 -11.76 -20.09
C GLN A 146 9.10 -10.69 -20.90
N GLU A 147 7.81 -10.90 -21.16
CA GLU A 147 6.95 -9.95 -21.87
C GLU A 147 6.80 -8.64 -21.09
N HIS A 148 6.54 -8.71 -19.78
CA HIS A 148 6.47 -7.53 -18.91
C HIS A 148 7.76 -6.71 -18.94
N HIS A 149 8.92 -7.37 -18.80
CA HIS A 149 10.22 -6.71 -18.89
C HIS A 149 10.47 -6.10 -20.27
N MET A 150 10.09 -6.79 -21.36
CA MET A 150 10.26 -6.27 -22.71
C MET A 150 9.37 -5.04 -22.96
N ASN A 151 8.11 -5.09 -22.57
CA ASN A 151 7.17 -3.97 -22.67
C ASN A 151 7.67 -2.76 -21.85
N THR A 152 8.16 -3.00 -20.64
CA THR A 152 8.75 -1.97 -19.77
C THR A 152 10.01 -1.36 -20.39
N PHE A 153 10.91 -2.19 -20.93
CA PHE A 153 12.11 -1.76 -21.64
C PHE A 153 11.77 -0.86 -22.83
N GLN A 154 10.81 -1.27 -23.68
CA GLN A 154 10.39 -0.49 -24.85
C GLN A 154 9.85 0.89 -24.46
N ARG A 155 9.00 0.97 -23.41
CA ARG A 155 8.48 2.25 -22.90
C ARG A 155 9.60 3.15 -22.37
N ILE A 156 10.56 2.59 -21.64
CA ILE A 156 11.70 3.36 -21.12
C ILE A 156 12.57 3.88 -22.26
N VAL A 157 12.90 3.04 -23.25
CA VAL A 157 13.73 3.44 -24.40
C VAL A 157 13.00 4.43 -25.30
N LEU A 158 11.67 4.36 -25.41
CA LEU A 158 10.87 5.37 -26.11
C LEU A 158 11.03 6.76 -25.48
N LEU A 159 11.03 6.83 -24.15
CA LEU A 159 11.15 8.08 -23.40
C LEU A 159 12.61 8.55 -23.23
N ALA A 160 13.56 7.62 -23.21
CA ALA A 160 14.99 7.88 -23.07
C ALA A 160 15.81 7.09 -24.11
N PRO A 161 15.78 7.52 -25.41
CA PRO A 161 16.42 6.77 -26.50
C PRO A 161 17.92 6.53 -26.32
N HIS A 162 18.59 7.41 -25.57
CA HIS A 162 20.02 7.28 -25.24
C HIS A 162 20.34 5.95 -24.55
N LEU A 163 19.46 5.46 -23.67
CA LEU A 163 19.65 4.16 -23.00
C LEU A 163 19.65 3.00 -24.00
N GLY A 164 18.81 3.08 -25.03
CA GLY A 164 18.77 2.10 -26.11
C GLY A 164 20.06 2.08 -26.93
N VAL A 165 20.68 3.25 -27.15
CA VAL A 165 21.99 3.35 -27.82
C VAL A 165 23.08 2.72 -26.96
N LEU A 166 23.10 3.01 -25.65
CA LEU A 166 24.10 2.44 -24.75
C LEU A 166 23.96 0.92 -24.59
N ALA A 167 22.73 0.39 -24.56
CA ALA A 167 22.44 -1.03 -24.45
C ALA A 167 22.99 -1.85 -25.63
N ARG A 168 23.00 -1.27 -26.83
CA ARG A 168 23.57 -1.89 -28.04
C ARG A 168 25.06 -1.59 -28.24
N GLY A 169 25.65 -0.84 -27.33
CA GLY A 169 26.99 -0.31 -27.46
C GLY A 169 28.10 -1.30 -27.07
N ASN A 170 29.34 -0.82 -27.23
CA ASN A 170 30.54 -1.53 -26.80
C ASN A 170 30.64 -1.63 -25.26
N LYS A 171 31.71 -2.27 -24.76
CA LYS A 171 31.94 -2.47 -23.32
C LYS A 171 31.98 -1.15 -22.52
N LYS A 172 32.48 -0.05 -23.10
CA LYS A 172 32.51 1.26 -22.44
C LYS A 172 31.11 1.84 -22.32
N GLN A 173 30.29 1.73 -23.36
CA GLN A 173 28.89 2.18 -23.36
C GLN A 173 28.03 1.36 -22.40
N ARG A 174 28.26 0.04 -22.31
CA ARG A 174 27.55 -0.82 -21.33
C ARG A 174 27.88 -0.44 -19.88
N ARG A 175 29.14 -0.11 -19.57
CA ARG A 175 29.52 0.42 -18.24
C ARG A 175 28.83 1.75 -17.92
N GLU A 176 28.70 2.62 -18.92
CA GLU A 176 27.98 3.87 -18.75
C GLU A 176 26.48 3.64 -18.54
N LEU A 177 25.88 2.69 -19.28
CA LEU A 177 24.50 2.25 -19.05
C LEU A 177 24.30 1.81 -17.59
N ASP A 178 25.14 0.89 -17.09
CA ASP A 178 25.02 0.38 -15.72
C ASP A 178 25.07 1.51 -14.68
N ARG A 179 25.94 2.50 -14.90
CA ARG A 179 26.04 3.69 -14.04
C ARG A 179 24.74 4.50 -14.07
N ILE A 180 24.22 4.80 -15.26
CA ILE A 180 23.00 5.59 -15.41
C ILE A 180 21.79 4.84 -14.82
N LEU A 181 21.67 3.53 -15.06
CA LEU A 181 20.59 2.72 -14.52
C LEU A 181 20.62 2.70 -12.99
N ALA A 182 21.80 2.62 -12.37
CA ALA A 182 21.93 2.70 -10.91
C ALA A 182 21.44 4.05 -10.36
N GLU A 183 21.84 5.16 -10.99
CA GLU A 183 21.40 6.50 -10.58
C GLU A 183 19.89 6.71 -10.80
N MET A 184 19.34 6.21 -11.90
CA MET A 184 17.90 6.21 -12.14
C MET A 184 17.15 5.38 -11.10
N GLN A 185 17.68 4.22 -10.70
CA GLN A 185 17.08 3.36 -9.68
C GLN A 185 17.02 4.06 -8.31
N ASP A 186 18.06 4.82 -7.95
CA ASP A 186 18.08 5.65 -6.74
C ASP A 186 16.98 6.72 -6.79
N ILE A 187 16.79 7.39 -7.94
CA ILE A 187 15.72 8.38 -8.14
C ILE A 187 14.34 7.72 -8.02
N ILE A 188 14.12 6.56 -8.66
CA ILE A 188 12.86 5.81 -8.55
C ILE A 188 12.58 5.48 -7.08
N GLY A 189 13.58 4.99 -6.35
CA GLY A 189 13.48 4.72 -4.92
C GLY A 189 13.09 5.96 -4.11
N GLN A 190 13.73 7.09 -4.38
CA GLN A 190 13.44 8.36 -3.72
C GLN A 190 12.01 8.84 -4.01
N ILE A 191 11.56 8.83 -5.27
CA ILE A 191 10.21 9.25 -5.64
C ILE A 191 9.15 8.39 -4.97
N ARG A 192 9.31 7.07 -4.94
CA ARG A 192 8.38 6.18 -4.21
C ARG A 192 8.31 6.53 -2.73
N SER A 193 9.47 6.80 -2.12
CA SER A 193 9.53 7.21 -0.72
C SER A 193 8.88 8.58 -0.47
N GLU A 194 9.06 9.54 -1.38
CA GLU A 194 8.42 10.85 -1.36
C GLU A 194 6.90 10.72 -1.49
N ASP A 195 6.41 9.98 -2.50
CA ASP A 195 4.98 9.76 -2.75
C ASP A 195 4.32 9.11 -1.52
N ALA A 196 4.92 8.04 -1.00
CA ALA A 196 4.43 7.40 0.23
C ALA A 196 4.48 8.36 1.43
N SER A 197 5.49 9.23 1.52
CA SER A 197 5.62 10.15 2.65
C SER A 197 4.67 11.34 2.58
N HIS A 198 4.34 11.83 1.39
CA HIS A 198 3.34 12.86 1.17
C HIS A 198 1.91 12.32 1.31
N LEU A 199 1.69 11.02 1.07
CA LEU A 199 0.38 10.41 1.26
C LEU A 199 0.09 10.11 2.75
N LYS A 200 1.10 9.83 3.57
CA LYS A 200 0.96 9.49 5.00
C LYS A 200 0.05 10.43 5.81
N PRO A 201 0.11 11.77 5.68
CA PRO A 201 -0.76 12.67 6.44
C PRO A 201 -2.24 12.59 6.05
N PHE A 202 -2.55 12.05 4.86
CA PHE A 202 -3.89 12.01 4.30
C PHE A 202 -4.49 10.61 4.30
N ILE A 203 -3.67 9.56 4.27
CA ILE A 203 -4.13 8.18 4.09
C ILE A 203 -5.11 7.73 5.18
N GLY A 204 -4.97 8.23 6.41
CA GLY A 204 -5.92 7.95 7.49
C GLY A 204 -7.34 8.45 7.18
N ARG A 205 -7.48 9.57 6.46
CA ARG A 205 -8.82 10.11 6.09
C ARG A 205 -9.55 9.19 5.12
N TYR A 206 -8.82 8.58 4.21
CA TYR A 206 -9.35 7.65 3.22
C TYR A 206 -9.58 6.23 3.74
N ALA A 207 -9.26 5.96 5.02
CA ALA A 207 -9.50 4.65 5.61
C ALA A 207 -10.97 4.45 6.04
N ALA A 208 -11.78 5.50 6.09
CA ALA A 208 -13.21 5.40 6.36
C ALA A 208 -13.99 4.99 5.11
N ALA A 209 -15.14 4.32 5.29
CA ALA A 209 -16.01 3.90 4.19
C ALA A 209 -16.57 5.10 3.41
N ASP A 210 -16.88 6.18 4.11
CA ASP A 210 -17.32 7.45 3.54
C ASP A 210 -16.51 8.57 4.22
N PRO A 211 -15.38 9.00 3.65
CA PRO A 211 -14.52 10.02 4.25
C PRO A 211 -15.20 11.38 4.43
N ASP A 212 -16.22 11.69 3.63
CA ASP A 212 -16.90 12.99 3.64
C ASP A 212 -17.95 13.05 4.76
N ASN A 213 -18.63 11.93 5.04
CA ASN A 213 -19.70 11.87 6.04
C ASN A 213 -19.32 11.13 7.34
N ASN A 214 -18.44 10.14 7.26
CA ASN A 214 -18.13 9.20 8.34
C ASN A 214 -16.61 9.05 8.55
N GLY A 215 -15.93 10.17 8.79
CA GLY A 215 -14.49 10.18 9.05
C GLY A 215 -14.05 9.33 10.26
N LEU A 216 -12.73 9.16 10.40
CA LEU A 216 -12.18 8.46 11.56
C LEU A 216 -12.41 9.22 12.88
N HIS A 217 -12.73 8.47 13.93
CA HIS A 217 -12.89 8.91 15.30
C HIS A 217 -11.93 8.15 16.24
N PRO A 218 -11.02 8.84 16.93
CA PRO A 218 -10.77 10.29 16.86
C PRO A 218 -10.12 10.72 15.52
N PRO A 219 -10.34 11.95 15.04
CA PRO A 219 -9.73 12.40 13.79
C PRO A 219 -8.20 12.33 13.80
N ILE A 220 -7.62 11.86 12.68
CA ILE A 220 -6.17 11.84 12.47
C ILE A 220 -5.76 13.13 11.76
N TYR A 221 -5.29 14.09 12.55
CA TYR A 221 -4.76 15.34 12.02
C TYR A 221 -3.36 15.12 11.42
N SER A 222 -2.99 15.99 10.47
CA SER A 222 -1.71 15.94 9.76
C SER A 222 -0.55 16.53 10.57
N ASP A 223 -0.72 16.80 11.87
CA ASP A 223 0.34 17.34 12.71
C ASP A 223 1.50 16.33 12.82
N HIS A 224 2.57 16.63 12.10
CA HIS A 224 3.57 15.63 11.66
C HIS A 224 4.27 14.86 12.79
N SER A 225 4.21 15.33 14.04
CA SER A 225 4.85 14.69 15.18
C SER A 225 3.95 13.70 15.94
N LYS A 226 2.62 13.92 15.99
CA LYS A 226 1.69 13.09 16.77
C LYS A 226 0.79 12.21 15.91
N SER A 227 0.58 12.58 14.64
CA SER A 227 -0.23 11.81 13.68
C SER A 227 0.17 10.34 13.60
N ARG A 228 1.48 10.03 13.53
CA ARG A 228 1.98 8.64 13.46
C ARG A 228 1.63 7.79 14.69
N ALA A 229 1.69 8.40 15.88
CA ALA A 229 1.37 7.71 17.12
C ALA A 229 -0.13 7.38 17.22
N ARG A 230 -0.97 8.03 16.40
CA ARG A 230 -2.42 7.86 16.33
C ARG A 230 -2.89 7.02 15.13
N MET A 231 -1.98 6.36 14.43
CA MET A 231 -2.25 5.53 13.25
C MET A 231 -2.12 4.04 13.56
N GLY A 232 -2.62 3.19 12.65
CA GLY A 232 -2.49 1.73 12.73
C GLY A 232 -3.12 1.16 14.01
N MET A 233 -2.39 0.29 14.72
CA MET A 233 -2.91 -0.37 15.94
C MET A 233 -3.22 0.58 17.09
N ASN A 234 -2.76 1.83 17.04
CA ASN A 234 -3.06 2.83 18.07
C ASN A 234 -4.40 3.53 17.87
N HIS A 235 -4.99 3.42 16.68
CA HIS A 235 -6.31 3.98 16.39
C HIS A 235 -7.40 2.91 16.53
N PRO A 236 -8.50 3.13 17.26
CA PRO A 236 -9.53 2.11 17.48
C PRO A 236 -10.12 1.55 16.18
N GLN A 237 -10.50 2.40 15.22
CA GLN A 237 -11.04 1.92 13.95
C GLN A 237 -9.99 1.24 13.06
N LEU A 238 -8.80 1.82 12.89
CA LEU A 238 -7.74 1.19 12.07
C LEU A 238 -7.22 -0.12 12.69
N ALA A 239 -7.14 -0.20 14.01
CA ALA A 239 -6.78 -1.44 14.71
C ALA A 239 -7.82 -2.54 14.46
N GLY A 240 -9.10 -2.19 14.40
CA GLY A 240 -10.16 -3.11 13.99
C GLY A 240 -9.97 -3.58 12.55
N MET A 241 -9.73 -2.66 11.61
CA MET A 241 -9.47 -2.99 10.20
C MET A 241 -8.23 -3.88 10.01
N LEU A 242 -7.18 -3.67 10.80
CA LEU A 242 -5.92 -4.42 10.75
C LEU A 242 -5.94 -5.69 11.63
N CYS A 243 -7.01 -5.90 12.41
CA CYS A 243 -7.14 -7.08 13.24
C CYS A 243 -7.20 -8.34 12.35
N PRO A 244 -6.42 -9.40 12.64
CA PRO A 244 -6.54 -10.65 11.92
C PRO A 244 -7.98 -11.16 11.99
N ILE A 245 -8.55 -11.56 10.85
CA ILE A 245 -10.00 -11.76 10.73
C ILE A 245 -10.57 -12.76 11.75
N LYS A 246 -9.82 -13.81 12.10
CA LYS A 246 -10.17 -14.80 13.13
C LYS A 246 -10.41 -14.20 14.54
N HIS A 247 -9.92 -13.00 14.82
CA HIS A 247 -10.08 -12.30 16.09
C HIS A 247 -11.12 -11.17 16.02
N MET A 248 -11.79 -10.98 14.88
CA MET A 248 -12.73 -9.89 14.67
C MET A 248 -13.90 -9.93 15.66
N LYS A 249 -14.50 -11.12 15.87
CA LYS A 249 -15.57 -11.29 16.85
C LYS A 249 -15.16 -10.82 18.26
N SER A 250 -13.96 -11.23 18.70
CA SER A 250 -13.41 -10.78 19.98
C SER A 250 -13.14 -9.27 19.99
N TYR A 251 -12.72 -8.70 18.86
CA TYR A 251 -12.50 -7.26 18.72
C TYR A 251 -13.83 -6.48 18.84
N GLN A 252 -14.91 -6.96 18.24
CA GLN A 252 -16.24 -6.34 18.35
C GLN A 252 -16.78 -6.39 19.78
N GLU A 253 -16.60 -7.52 20.46
CA GLU A 253 -17.03 -7.68 21.86
C GLU A 253 -16.21 -6.83 22.83
N LYS A 254 -14.87 -6.78 22.65
CA LYS A 254 -13.93 -6.16 23.60
C LYS A 254 -12.84 -5.37 22.89
N PRO A 255 -13.19 -4.27 22.19
CA PRO A 255 -12.27 -3.59 21.27
C PRO A 255 -11.01 -3.09 21.96
N ARG A 256 -11.13 -2.45 23.12
CA ARG A 256 -9.97 -1.92 23.87
C ARG A 256 -9.01 -3.02 24.34
N LYS A 257 -9.55 -4.17 24.76
CA LYS A 257 -8.73 -5.29 25.23
C LYS A 257 -7.97 -5.89 24.05
N VAL A 258 -8.67 -6.25 22.98
CA VAL A 258 -8.04 -6.88 21.81
C VAL A 258 -7.06 -5.92 21.13
N GLN A 259 -7.37 -4.62 21.08
CA GLN A 259 -6.43 -3.60 20.62
C GLN A 259 -5.13 -3.61 21.44
N ALA A 260 -5.20 -3.64 22.77
CA ALA A 260 -4.01 -3.73 23.61
C ALA A 260 -3.20 -5.01 23.34
N GLN A 261 -3.88 -6.14 23.12
CA GLN A 261 -3.22 -7.40 22.77
C GLN A 261 -2.51 -7.34 21.41
N LEU A 262 -3.10 -6.67 20.42
CA LEU A 262 -2.46 -6.40 19.12
C LEU A 262 -1.23 -5.49 19.29
N GLN A 263 -1.34 -4.42 20.07
CA GLN A 263 -0.24 -3.48 20.33
C GLN A 263 0.94 -4.14 21.06
N ASN A 264 0.64 -5.02 22.02
CA ASN A 264 1.65 -5.74 22.80
C ASN A 264 2.21 -6.98 22.06
N GLY A 265 1.67 -7.33 20.89
CA GLY A 265 2.09 -8.50 20.12
C GLY A 265 1.64 -9.84 20.71
N GLU A 266 0.67 -9.84 21.63
CA GLU A 266 0.03 -11.06 22.15
C GLU A 266 -0.78 -11.76 21.04
N ILE A 267 -1.46 -10.97 20.20
CA ILE A 267 -2.07 -11.45 18.97
C ILE A 267 -1.06 -11.28 17.84
N LYS A 268 -0.52 -12.41 17.35
CA LYS A 268 0.43 -12.42 16.23
C LYS A 268 -0.29 -12.24 14.90
N VAL A 269 0.10 -11.21 14.16
CA VAL A 269 -0.32 -10.98 12.77
C VAL A 269 0.63 -11.75 11.86
N HIS A 270 0.16 -12.87 11.30
CA HIS A 270 0.91 -13.68 10.35
C HIS A 270 0.51 -13.32 8.92
N ALA A 271 1.45 -13.42 7.97
CA ALA A 271 1.17 -13.16 6.55
C ALA A 271 0.11 -14.10 5.96
N SER A 272 -0.09 -15.28 6.56
CA SER A 272 -1.14 -16.24 6.17
C SER A 272 -2.54 -15.89 6.68
N VAL A 273 -2.67 -14.88 7.54
CA VAL A 273 -3.96 -14.47 8.10
C VAL A 273 -4.29 -13.07 7.62
N TRP A 274 -5.35 -12.98 6.83
CA TRP A 274 -5.80 -11.72 6.27
C TRP A 274 -6.39 -10.80 7.34
N PRO A 275 -6.14 -9.48 7.23
CA PRO A 275 -6.78 -8.49 8.09
C PRO A 275 -8.26 -8.34 7.74
N ALA A 276 -9.03 -7.83 8.69
CA ALA A 276 -10.46 -7.58 8.53
C ALA A 276 -10.84 -6.70 7.34
N LEU A 277 -9.98 -5.73 7.00
CA LEU A 277 -10.15 -4.85 5.84
C LEU A 277 -10.26 -5.61 4.51
N ALA A 278 -9.77 -6.86 4.46
CA ALA A 278 -9.87 -7.70 3.27
C ALA A 278 -11.27 -8.30 3.09
N TYR A 279 -12.15 -8.21 4.09
CA TYR A 279 -13.46 -8.85 4.09
C TYR A 279 -14.59 -7.83 4.02
N ALA A 280 -15.73 -8.27 3.47
CA ALA A 280 -16.96 -7.49 3.44
C ALA A 280 -17.47 -7.08 4.84
N GLY A 281 -18.38 -6.11 4.86
CA GLY A 281 -19.08 -5.63 6.05
C GLY A 281 -18.68 -4.22 6.49
N ASP A 282 -19.51 -3.65 7.35
CA ASP A 282 -19.26 -2.36 8.01
C ASP A 282 -19.51 -2.47 9.54
N PRO A 283 -18.45 -2.43 10.38
CA PRO A 283 -17.03 -2.27 10.01
C PRO A 283 -16.48 -3.48 9.23
N PRO A 284 -15.33 -3.37 8.54
CA PRO A 284 -14.78 -4.45 7.73
C PRO A 284 -14.62 -5.76 8.51
N GLY A 285 -14.97 -6.87 7.86
CA GLY A 285 -14.94 -8.21 8.46
C GLY A 285 -16.11 -8.51 9.40
N LYS A 286 -17.11 -7.63 9.50
CA LYS A 286 -18.33 -7.89 10.29
C LYS A 286 -19.10 -9.10 9.78
N ASP A 287 -19.12 -9.31 8.47
CA ASP A 287 -19.89 -10.37 7.82
C ASP A 287 -19.03 -11.64 7.63
N PHE A 288 -17.90 -11.75 8.33
CA PHE A 288 -17.02 -12.90 8.21
C PHE A 288 -17.63 -14.15 8.84
N ASP A 289 -17.77 -15.17 8.00
CA ASP A 289 -18.15 -16.51 8.43
C ASP A 289 -16.90 -17.41 8.56
N PRO A 290 -16.55 -17.89 9.77
CA PRO A 290 -15.43 -18.81 9.94
C PRO A 290 -15.63 -20.17 9.23
N ASP A 291 -16.88 -20.57 8.97
CA ASP A 291 -17.20 -21.80 8.26
C ASP A 291 -17.10 -21.62 6.73
N ASN A 292 -17.13 -20.37 6.25
CA ASN A 292 -17.00 -20.00 4.85
C ASN A 292 -16.01 -18.84 4.62
N VAL A 293 -14.72 -19.10 4.85
CA VAL A 293 -13.63 -18.11 4.80
C VAL A 293 -13.46 -17.41 3.45
N GLN A 294 -14.02 -17.95 2.36
CA GLN A 294 -13.97 -17.32 1.03
C GLN A 294 -15.06 -16.27 0.84
N GLU A 295 -16.13 -16.34 1.62
CA GLU A 295 -17.23 -15.40 1.53
C GLU A 295 -16.78 -14.00 1.95
N GLY A 296 -17.10 -13.01 1.09
CA GLY A 296 -16.70 -11.63 1.31
C GLY A 296 -15.18 -11.37 1.20
N PHE A 297 -14.34 -12.37 0.87
CA PHE A 297 -12.89 -12.17 0.72
C PHE A 297 -12.58 -11.26 -0.46
N LEU A 298 -11.67 -10.30 -0.24
CA LEU A 298 -11.33 -9.17 -1.10
C LEU A 298 -12.50 -8.27 -1.48
N GLN A 299 -13.57 -8.24 -0.67
CA GLN A 299 -14.75 -7.38 -0.89
C GLN A 299 -14.88 -6.24 0.13
N GLY A 300 -13.85 -5.99 0.95
CA GLY A 300 -13.80 -4.82 1.82
C GLY A 300 -13.85 -3.51 1.04
N TYR A 301 -14.47 -2.47 1.61
CA TYR A 301 -14.74 -1.22 0.88
C TYR A 301 -13.48 -0.46 0.43
N LEU A 302 -12.31 -0.70 1.04
CA LEU A 302 -11.04 -0.11 0.60
C LEU A 302 -10.41 -0.82 -0.61
N LEU A 303 -10.98 -1.95 -1.03
CA LEU A 303 -10.50 -2.76 -2.15
C LEU A 303 -11.41 -2.68 -3.38
N LYS A 304 -12.53 -1.95 -3.27
CA LYS A 304 -13.48 -1.68 -4.35
C LYS A 304 -13.21 -0.30 -4.94
#